data_AF-A0A736N7M0-F1
#
_entry.id   AF-A0A736N7M0-F1
#
_cell.length_a   1.000
_cell.length_b   1.000
_cell.length_c   1.000
_cell.angle_alpha   90.00
_cell.angle_beta   90.00
_cell.angle_gamma   90.00
#
_symmetry.space_group_name_H-M   'P 1'
#
loop_
_entity.id
_entity.type
_entity.pdbx_description
1 polymer ?
#
loop_
_entity_poly.entity_id
_entity_poly.type
_entity_poly.pdbx_seq_one_letter_code
_entity_poly.pdbx_strand_id
1 'polypeptide(L)'
;PTTQFCKIGYQEVQGEVAFSMMHPCISYLLHSYSPFSEFKPTNSGFLKKLNQDYNDYHAKKMFIDVILEKLYLTHERSLHIGKDGCSRNILLT
;
A
#
# COMPACT_ATOMS: atom_id res chain seq x y z
N PRO A 1 -10.90 7.02 -5.65
CA PRO A 1 -9.67 7.51 -4.96
C PRO A 1 -8.44 7.19 -5.81
N THR A 2 -7.53 8.15 -6.02
CA THR A 2 -6.43 7.97 -6.98
C THR A 2 -5.12 7.47 -6.36
N THR A 3 -4.97 7.45 -5.02
CA THR A 3 -3.70 7.12 -4.32
C THR A 3 -3.84 6.15 -3.14
N GLN A 4 -5.05 5.68 -2.82
CA GLN A 4 -5.33 4.95 -1.59
C GLN A 4 -4.71 3.53 -1.55
N PHE A 5 -4.43 2.94 -2.71
CA PHE A 5 -4.09 1.52 -2.86
C PHE A 5 -2.63 1.29 -3.30
N CYS A 6 -1.81 2.35 -3.40
CA CYS A 6 -0.42 2.25 -3.87
C CYS A 6 0.52 1.43 -2.96
N LYS A 7 0.07 1.02 -1.77
CA LYS A 7 0.81 0.14 -0.86
C LYS A 7 0.19 -1.25 -0.71
N ILE A 8 -0.89 -1.56 -1.45
CA ILE A 8 -1.67 -2.80 -1.27
C ILE A 8 -1.37 -3.77 -2.41
N GLY A 9 -0.71 -4.88 -2.08
CA GLY A 9 -0.60 -6.04 -2.94
C GLY A 9 -1.79 -6.98 -2.77
N TYR A 10 -2.08 -7.77 -3.79
CA TYR A 10 -3.13 -8.78 -3.78
C TYR A 10 -2.72 -10.02 -4.58
N GLN A 11 -3.24 -11.17 -4.18
CA GLN A 11 -3.04 -12.45 -4.85
C GLN A 11 -4.35 -13.23 -4.87
N GLU A 12 -4.68 -13.83 -6.00
CA GLU A 12 -5.85 -14.68 -6.17
C GLU A 12 -5.46 -16.16 -6.14
N VAL A 13 -6.12 -16.95 -5.30
CA VAL A 13 -5.91 -18.40 -5.18
C VAL A 13 -7.29 -19.06 -5.12
N GLN A 14 -7.58 -19.94 -6.09
CA GLN A 14 -8.87 -20.66 -6.16
C GLN A 14 -10.12 -19.77 -6.15
N GLY A 15 -10.02 -18.53 -6.66
CA GLY A 15 -11.12 -17.58 -6.73
C GLY A 15 -11.30 -16.72 -5.46
N GLU A 16 -10.52 -16.96 -4.41
CA GLU A 16 -10.42 -16.08 -3.25
C GLU A 16 -9.24 -15.13 -3.41
N VAL A 17 -9.41 -13.86 -3.00
CA VAL A 17 -8.37 -12.85 -3.05
C VAL A 17 -7.84 -12.54 -1.65
N ALA A 18 -6.52 -12.58 -1.50
CA ALA A 18 -5.83 -12.18 -0.29
C ALA A 18 -5.11 -10.85 -0.52
N PHE A 19 -5.24 -9.93 0.44
CA PHE A 19 -4.55 -8.63 0.41
C PHE A 19 -3.38 -8.60 1.38
N SER A 20 -2.36 -7.80 1.06
CA SER A 20 -1.26 -7.50 1.97
C SER A 20 -0.79 -6.07 1.76
N MET A 21 -0.40 -5.40 2.85
CA MET A 21 0.30 -4.12 2.73
C MET A 21 1.79 -4.40 2.49
N MET A 22 2.41 -3.63 1.60
CA MET A 22 3.84 -3.66 1.35
C MET A 22 4.62 -3.47 2.66
N HIS A 23 5.65 -4.29 2.88
CA HIS A 23 6.46 -4.24 4.08
C HIS A 23 7.11 -2.85 4.26
N PRO A 24 7.11 -2.24 5.46
CA PRO A 24 7.61 -0.88 5.69
C PRO A 24 9.04 -0.64 5.18
N CYS A 25 9.94 -1.61 5.35
CA CYS A 25 11.32 -1.50 4.85
C CYS A 25 11.39 -1.43 3.32
N ILE A 26 10.51 -2.14 2.61
CA ILE A 26 10.47 -2.12 1.14
C ILE A 26 9.94 -0.77 0.69
N SER A 27 8.83 -0.29 1.26
CA SER A 27 8.30 1.04 0.97
C SER A 27 9.29 2.16 1.28
N TYR A 28 10.04 2.03 2.39
CA TYR A 28 11.09 2.97 2.75
C TYR A 28 12.21 3.00 1.69
N LEU A 29 12.71 1.83 1.30
CA LEU A 29 13.77 1.70 0.31
C LEU A 29 13.37 2.30 -1.04
N LEU A 30 12.13 2.06 -1.47
CA LEU A 30 11.64 2.47 -2.78
C LEU A 30 11.29 3.96 -2.88
N HIS A 31 10.82 4.57 -1.79
CA HIS A 31 10.17 5.88 -1.88
C HIS A 31 10.78 6.97 -1.01
N SER A 32 11.65 6.64 -0.06
CA SER A 32 12.04 7.62 0.97
C SER A 32 13.48 7.51 1.44
N TYR A 33 14.20 6.45 1.08
CA TYR A 33 15.61 6.31 1.45
C TYR A 33 16.47 7.37 0.78
N SER A 34 17.26 8.05 1.60
CA SER A 34 18.33 8.92 1.15
C SER A 34 19.65 8.49 1.80
N PRO A 35 20.74 8.27 1.04
CA PRO A 35 21.99 7.73 1.59
C PRO A 35 22.84 8.77 2.34
N PHE A 36 22.48 10.06 2.31
CA PHE A 36 23.29 11.09 2.98
C PHE A 36 23.09 11.09 4.50
N SER A 37 24.18 11.26 5.24
CA SER A 37 24.21 11.19 6.71
C SER A 37 23.33 12.26 7.38
N GLU A 38 23.21 13.44 6.77
CA GLU A 38 22.32 14.52 7.21
C GLU A 38 20.84 14.13 7.22
N PHE A 39 20.42 13.19 6.37
CA PHE A 39 19.04 12.70 6.32
C PHE A 39 18.76 11.55 7.30
N LYS A 40 19.72 11.15 8.14
CA LYS A 40 19.50 10.08 9.13
C LYS A 40 18.26 10.31 10.03
N PRO A 41 18.00 11.53 10.55
CA PRO A 41 16.78 11.79 11.31
C PRO A 41 15.50 11.66 10.45
N THR A 42 15.53 12.20 9.23
CA THR A 42 14.42 12.16 8.28
C THR A 42 14.07 10.73 7.87
N ASN A 43 15.09 9.93 7.55
CA ASN A 43 15.01 8.51 7.25
C ASN A 43 14.31 7.72 8.37
N SER A 44 14.72 7.95 9.63
CA SER A 44 14.08 7.36 10.81
C SER A 44 12.60 7.77 10.93
N GLY A 45 12.30 9.05 10.67
CA GLY A 45 10.93 9.57 10.66
C GLY A 45 10.02 8.89 9.65
N PHE A 46 10.51 8.68 8.42
CA PHE A 46 9.78 7.94 7.39
C PHE A 46 9.51 6.50 7.80
N LEU A 47 10.53 5.79 8.28
CA LEU A 47 10.36 4.39 8.70
C LEU A 47 9.38 4.26 9.87
N LYS A 48 9.41 5.19 10.84
CA LYS A 48 8.42 5.23 11.94
C LYS A 48 6.99 5.38 11.41
N LYS A 49 6.78 6.30 10.46
CA LYS A 49 5.46 6.50 9.83
C LYS A 49 4.99 5.26 9.07
N LEU A 50 5.86 4.66 8.25
CA LEU A 50 5.53 3.46 7.48
C LEU A 50 5.21 2.27 8.38
N ASN A 51 5.93 2.10 9.48
CA ASN A 51 5.62 1.08 10.48
C ASN A 51 4.25 1.33 11.14
N GLN A 52 3.90 2.58 11.42
CA GLN A 52 2.58 2.90 11.98
C GLN A 52 1.46 2.54 11.00
N ASP A 53 1.56 2.97 9.73
CA ASP A 53 0.58 2.64 8.68
C ASP A 53 0.37 1.12 8.56
N TYR A 54 1.48 0.36 8.57
CA TYR A 54 1.46 -1.10 8.49
C TYR A 54 0.81 -1.74 9.71
N ASN A 55 1.17 -1.29 10.92
CA ASN A 55 0.57 -1.80 12.15
C ASN A 55 -0.93 -1.49 12.23
N ASP A 56 -1.35 -0.29 11.81
CA ASP A 56 -2.76 0.11 11.80
C ASP A 56 -3.57 -0.72 10.80
N TYR A 57 -3.00 -1.02 9.63
CA TYR A 57 -3.58 -1.94 8.66
C TYR A 57 -3.75 -3.34 9.28
N HIS A 58 -2.68 -3.89 9.88
CA HIS A 58 -2.73 -5.24 10.45
C HIS A 58 -3.67 -5.36 11.66
N ALA A 59 -3.77 -4.32 12.49
CA ALA A 59 -4.70 -4.28 13.62
C ALA A 59 -6.18 -4.31 13.17
N LYS A 60 -6.49 -3.84 11.96
CA LYS A 60 -7.85 -3.76 11.41
C LYS A 60 -8.04 -4.56 10.12
N LYS A 61 -7.11 -5.47 9.84
CA LYS A 61 -6.98 -6.16 8.54
C LYS A 61 -8.29 -6.82 8.11
N MET A 62 -8.93 -7.56 9.02
CA MET A 62 -10.22 -8.21 8.77
C MET A 62 -11.28 -7.27 8.20
N PHE A 63 -11.39 -6.04 8.75
CA PHE A 63 -12.37 -5.07 8.27
C PHE A 63 -11.94 -4.38 6.98
N ILE A 64 -10.66 -4.04 6.87
CA ILE A 64 -10.11 -3.37 5.69
C ILE A 64 -10.18 -4.30 4.47
N ASP A 65 -9.81 -5.57 4.62
CA ASP A 65 -9.79 -6.54 3.54
C ASP A 65 -11.17 -6.79 2.95
N VAL A 66 -12.23 -6.80 3.76
CA VAL A 66 -13.63 -6.90 3.26
C VAL A 66 -13.98 -5.70 2.36
N ILE A 67 -13.46 -4.51 2.66
CA ILE A 67 -13.66 -3.33 1.80
C ILE A 67 -12.82 -3.44 0.53
N LEU A 68 -11.57 -3.88 0.64
CA LEU A 68 -10.67 -4.07 -0.50
C LEU A 68 -11.21 -5.12 -1.47
N GLU A 69 -11.76 -6.22 -0.97
CA GLU A 69 -12.37 -7.27 -1.78
C GLU A 69 -13.54 -6.73 -2.60
N LYS A 70 -14.46 -5.99 -1.97
CA LYS A 70 -15.58 -5.35 -2.68
C LYS A 70 -15.10 -4.42 -3.78
N LEU A 71 -14.06 -3.62 -3.51
CA LEU A 71 -13.48 -2.72 -4.51
C LEU A 71 -12.82 -3.50 -5.64
N TYR A 72 -12.01 -4.50 -5.32
CA TYR A 72 -11.34 -5.38 -6.27
C TYR A 72 -12.35 -6.04 -7.22
N LEU A 73 -13.39 -6.67 -6.68
CA LEU A 73 -14.42 -7.36 -7.46
C LEU A 73 -15.24 -6.40 -8.35
N THR A 74 -15.50 -5.18 -7.87
CA THR A 74 -16.27 -4.17 -8.64
C THR A 74 -15.43 -3.44 -9.69
N HIS A 75 -14.10 -3.51 -9.62
CA HIS A 75 -13.17 -2.84 -10.54
C HIS A 75 -12.32 -3.85 -11.30
N GLU A 76 -12.99 -4.78 -12.00
CA GLU A 76 -12.35 -5.73 -12.91
C GLU A 76 -11.20 -6.54 -12.27
N ARG A 77 -11.36 -6.90 -10.99
CA ARG A 77 -10.34 -7.62 -10.21
C ARG A 77 -9.02 -6.85 -10.16
N SER A 78 -9.10 -5.54 -9.86
CA SER A 78 -7.93 -4.69 -9.71
C SER A 78 -8.16 -3.58 -8.70
N LEU A 79 -7.10 -3.22 -7.96
CA LEU A 79 -7.05 -2.00 -7.16
C LEU A 79 -6.36 -0.83 -7.88
N HIS A 80 -5.97 -1.01 -9.15
CA HIS A 80 -5.45 0.07 -10.01
C HIS A 80 -6.60 0.97 -10.48
N ILE A 81 -7.23 1.65 -9.52
CA ILE A 81 -8.43 2.45 -9.74
C ILE A 81 -8.01 3.88 -10.07
N GLY A 82 -8.53 4.44 -11.15
CA GLY A 82 -8.34 5.83 -11.55
C GLY A 82 -9.63 6.64 -11.47
N LYS A 83 -9.50 7.96 -11.61
CA LYS A 83 -10.63 8.86 -11.86
C LYS A 83 -10.19 9.90 -12.88
N ASP A 84 -11.04 10.18 -13.87
CA ASP A 84 -10.79 11.21 -14.90
C ASP A 84 -9.45 11.03 -15.64
N GLY A 85 -9.08 9.79 -15.94
CA GLY A 85 -7.81 9.45 -16.59
C GLY A 85 -6.56 9.52 -15.68
N CYS A 86 -6.72 9.86 -14.40
CA CYS A 86 -5.63 9.92 -13.44
C CYS A 86 -5.67 8.73 -12.48
N SER A 87 -4.56 8.00 -12.37
CA SER A 87 -4.34 7.02 -11.30
C SER A 87 -2.90 7.07 -10.78
N ARG A 88 -2.77 6.97 -9.47
CA ARG A 88 -1.51 6.79 -8.74
C ARG A 88 -1.61 5.57 -7.80
N ASN A 89 -2.54 4.65 -8.08
CA ASN A 89 -2.70 3.40 -7.33
C ASN A 89 -1.79 2.28 -7.87
N ILE A 90 -0.63 2.65 -8.42
CA ILE A 90 0.43 1.74 -8.84
C ILE A 90 1.38 1.49 -7.66
N LEU A 91 1.92 0.27 -7.57
CA LEU A 91 2.83 -0.12 -6.48
C LEU A 91 4.21 0.54 -6.59
N LEU A 92 4.67 0.77 -7.82
CA LEU A 92 5.95 1.36 -8.16
C LEU A 92 5.70 2.42 -9.24
N THR A 93 6.20 3.63 -8.99
CA THR A 93 6.32 4.72 -9.97
C THR A 93 7.72 4.76 -10.52
#